data_AF-V5IAL4-F1
#
_entry.id   AF-V5IAL4-F1
#
_cell.length_a   1.000
_cell.length_b   1.000
_cell.length_c   1.000
_cell.angle_alpha   90.00
_cell.angle_beta   90.00
_cell.angle_gamma   90.00
#
_symmetry.space_group_name_H-M   'P 1'
#
loop_
_entity.id
_entity.type
_entity.pdbx_description
1 polymer ?
#
loop_
_entity_poly.entity_id
_entity_poly.type
_entity_poly.pdbx_seq_one_letter_code
_entity_poly.pdbx_strand_id
1 'polypeptide(L)'
;MVFTTAVNFIRSRGPDEFWRKRKIFKLAAAFQGRKRNCYSIAIRYVHRALVYATKGRKLKKEDMANLWQTRVQAACEQHNISYELFREGLVRSDVMLNRKTLASLACWEPYTFKTLTDIAQRRVLDDGLVA
;
A
#
# COMPACT_ATOMS: atom_id res chain seq x y z
N MET A 1 -20.09 -41.59 -1.15
CA MET A 1 -21.11 -41.75 -0.09
C MET A 1 -21.84 -43.04 -0.38
N VAL A 2 -21.74 -44.04 0.49
CA VAL A 2 -22.52 -45.28 0.35
C VAL A 2 -23.78 -45.10 1.18
N PHE A 3 -24.92 -44.89 0.51
CA PHE A 3 -26.21 -44.84 1.18
C PHE A 3 -26.73 -46.28 1.28
N THR A 4 -26.79 -46.83 2.49
CA THR A 4 -27.18 -48.23 2.73
C THR A 4 -28.69 -48.46 2.65
N THR A 5 -29.51 -47.40 2.59
CA THR A 5 -30.98 -47.46 2.50
C THR A 5 -31.59 -46.32 1.68
N ALA A 6 -32.71 -46.59 0.99
CA ALA A 6 -33.41 -45.63 0.13
C ALA A 6 -33.93 -44.38 0.88
N VAL A 7 -34.34 -44.52 2.15
CA VAL A 7 -34.79 -43.41 3.00
C VAL A 7 -33.67 -42.39 3.24
N ASN A 8 -32.43 -42.87 3.41
CA ASN A 8 -31.26 -42.01 3.61
C ASN A 8 -30.82 -41.29 2.32
N PHE A 9 -31.13 -41.87 1.15
CA PHE A 9 -30.89 -41.24 -0.15
C PHE A 9 -31.82 -40.05 -0.38
N ILE A 10 -33.12 -40.18 -0.07
CA ILE A 10 -34.12 -39.11 -0.20
C ILE A 10 -33.83 -37.93 0.74
N ARG A 11 -33.25 -38.19 1.92
CA ARG A 11 -32.85 -37.15 2.89
C ARG A 11 -31.43 -36.62 2.71
N SER A 12 -30.72 -37.03 1.67
CA SER A 12 -29.31 -36.65 1.49
C SER A 12 -29.17 -35.16 1.15
N ARG A 13 -28.22 -34.47 1.78
CA ARG A 13 -27.87 -33.08 1.41
C ARG A 13 -27.13 -33.11 0.08
N GLY A 14 -27.57 -32.30 -0.89
CA GLY A 14 -26.99 -32.22 -2.23
C GLY A 14 -25.53 -31.69 -2.26
N PRO A 15 -24.92 -31.61 -3.46
CA PRO A 15 -23.51 -31.24 -3.61
C PRO A 15 -23.20 -29.76 -3.34
N ASP A 16 -24.23 -28.92 -3.13
CA ASP A 16 -24.09 -27.48 -2.93
C ASP A 16 -23.19 -27.12 -1.76
N GLU A 17 -23.24 -27.88 -0.66
CA GLU A 17 -22.40 -27.65 0.50
C GLU A 17 -20.90 -27.80 0.15
N PHE A 18 -20.57 -28.80 -0.66
CA PHE A 18 -19.20 -29.02 -1.12
C PHE A 18 -18.71 -27.86 -1.98
N TRP A 19 -19.52 -27.39 -2.94
CA TRP A 19 -19.15 -26.27 -3.81
C TRP A 19 -18.99 -24.95 -3.03
N ARG A 20 -19.81 -24.70 -2.01
CA ARG A 20 -19.66 -23.55 -1.10
C ARG A 20 -18.34 -23.61 -0.34
N LYS A 21 -18.01 -24.76 0.25
CA LYS A 21 -16.72 -24.96 0.96
C LYS A 21 -15.52 -24.80 0.03
N ARG A 22 -15.61 -25.31 -1.20
CA ARG A 22 -14.56 -25.22 -2.22
C ARG A 22 -14.26 -23.78 -2.62
N LYS A 23 -15.24 -22.86 -2.65
CA LYS A 23 -14.98 -21.42 -2.87
C LYS A 23 -14.08 -20.82 -1.77
N ILE A 24 -14.33 -21.15 -0.51
CA ILE A 24 -13.50 -20.68 0.62
C ILE A 24 -12.10 -21.29 0.56
N PHE A 25 -11.97 -22.57 0.23
CA PHE A 25 -10.66 -23.21 0.09
C PHE A 25 -9.83 -22.64 -1.07
N LYS A 26 -10.45 -22.15 -2.16
CA LYS A 26 -9.73 -21.41 -3.20
C LYS A 26 -9.07 -20.14 -2.65
N LEU A 27 -9.76 -19.40 -1.77
CA LEU A 27 -9.21 -18.20 -1.14
C LEU A 27 -8.14 -18.55 -0.08
N ALA A 28 -8.28 -19.67 0.60
CA ALA A 28 -7.35 -20.14 1.64
C ALA A 28 -6.16 -20.95 1.10
N ALA A 29 -6.02 -21.13 -0.22
CA ALA A 29 -5.08 -22.08 -0.82
C ALA A 29 -3.61 -21.83 -0.43
N ALA A 30 -3.21 -20.55 -0.29
CA ALA A 30 -1.87 -20.14 0.10
C ALA A 30 -1.65 -20.08 1.63
N PHE A 31 -2.65 -20.42 2.43
CA PHE A 31 -2.47 -20.47 3.87
C PHE A 31 -1.65 -21.69 4.30
N GLN A 32 -0.90 -21.55 5.38
CA GLN A 32 -0.06 -22.60 5.96
C GLN A 32 -0.81 -23.47 6.98
N GLY A 33 -0.63 -24.79 6.94
CA GLY A 33 -1.19 -25.73 7.92
C GLY A 33 -2.72 -25.85 7.90
N ARG A 34 -3.34 -26.07 9.08
CA ARG A 34 -4.78 -26.38 9.21
C ARG A 34 -5.73 -25.30 8.67
N LYS A 35 -5.30 -24.04 8.59
CA LYS A 35 -6.08 -22.94 8.01
C LYS A 35 -6.29 -23.05 6.49
N ARG A 36 -5.54 -23.93 5.81
CA ARG A 36 -5.77 -24.29 4.39
C ARG A 36 -6.77 -25.43 4.23
N ASN A 37 -6.76 -26.39 5.16
CA ASN A 37 -7.42 -27.69 4.97
C ASN A 37 -8.73 -27.84 5.77
N CYS A 38 -8.86 -27.18 6.93
CA CYS A 38 -10.01 -27.32 7.81
C CYS A 38 -10.98 -26.15 7.62
N TYR A 39 -12.22 -26.42 7.15
CA TYR A 39 -13.18 -25.37 6.79
C TYR A 39 -13.47 -24.38 7.93
N SER A 40 -13.74 -24.87 9.15
CA SER A 40 -14.07 -24.03 10.32
C SER A 40 -12.92 -23.10 10.73
N ILE A 41 -11.67 -23.46 10.42
CA ILE A 41 -10.50 -22.61 10.65
C ILE A 41 -10.31 -21.67 9.45
N ALA A 42 -10.36 -22.22 8.23
CA ALA A 42 -10.16 -21.48 6.98
C ALA A 42 -11.09 -20.27 6.88
N ILE A 43 -12.39 -20.44 7.14
CA ILE A 43 -13.38 -19.36 7.02
C ILE A 43 -13.05 -18.17 7.93
N ARG A 44 -12.67 -18.42 9.19
CA ARG A 44 -12.29 -17.37 10.15
C ARG A 44 -11.08 -16.58 9.68
N TYR A 45 -10.06 -17.27 9.16
CA TYR A 45 -8.85 -16.63 8.63
C TYR A 45 -9.11 -15.88 7.33
N VAL A 46 -9.93 -16.42 6.43
CA VAL A 46 -10.30 -15.74 5.17
C VAL A 46 -11.03 -14.43 5.47
N HIS A 47 -12.00 -14.43 6.39
CA HIS A 47 -12.68 -13.19 6.78
C HIS A 47 -11.70 -12.16 7.36
N ARG A 48 -10.81 -12.58 8.27
CA ARG A 48 -9.78 -11.70 8.83
C ARG A 48 -8.84 -11.14 7.74
N ALA A 49 -8.41 -11.98 6.81
CA ALA A 49 -7.56 -11.57 5.70
C ALA A 49 -8.25 -10.56 4.77
N LEU A 50 -9.54 -10.72 4.48
CA LEU A 50 -10.31 -9.77 3.65
C LEU A 50 -10.49 -8.41 4.34
N VAL A 51 -10.71 -8.40 5.65
CA VAL A 51 -10.73 -7.15 6.44
C VAL A 51 -9.38 -6.46 6.39
N TYR A 52 -8.28 -7.19 6.60
CA TYR A 52 -6.94 -6.62 6.50
C TYR A 52 -6.58 -6.18 5.08
N ALA A 53 -7.01 -6.88 4.05
CA ALA A 53 -6.78 -6.45 2.67
C ALA A 53 -7.44 -5.08 2.42
N THR A 54 -8.64 -4.87 2.95
CA THR A 54 -9.35 -3.59 2.82
C THR A 54 -8.66 -2.47 3.60
N LYS A 55 -8.22 -2.74 4.83
CA LYS A 55 -7.44 -1.79 5.64
C LYS A 55 -6.08 -1.49 4.99
N GLY A 56 -5.37 -2.52 4.54
CA GLY A 56 -4.06 -2.43 3.90
C GLY A 56 -4.06 -1.61 2.61
N ARG A 57 -5.15 -1.60 1.83
CA ARG A 57 -5.27 -0.70 0.67
C ARG A 57 -5.26 0.78 1.05
N LYS A 58 -5.79 1.14 2.23
CA LYS A 58 -5.74 2.51 2.75
C LYS A 58 -4.33 2.83 3.26
N LEU A 59 -3.81 1.98 4.14
CA LEU A 59 -2.46 2.13 4.73
C LEU A 59 -1.36 2.21 3.67
N LYS A 60 -1.42 1.39 2.61
CA LYS A 60 -0.45 1.43 1.50
C LYS A 60 -0.31 2.83 0.88
N LYS A 61 -1.37 3.64 0.85
CA LYS A 61 -1.30 5.01 0.31
C LYS A 61 -0.50 5.93 1.24
N GLU A 62 -0.69 5.79 2.54
CA GLU A 62 0.03 6.52 3.59
C GLU A 62 1.49 6.08 3.65
N ASP A 63 1.76 4.78 3.68
CA ASP A 63 3.11 4.20 3.69
C ASP A 63 3.94 4.69 2.49
N MET A 64 3.34 4.71 1.29
CA MET A 64 4.01 5.21 0.09
C MET A 64 4.25 6.71 0.15
N ALA A 65 3.32 7.49 0.70
CA ALA A 65 3.49 8.93 0.85
C ALA A 65 4.63 9.26 1.84
N ASN A 66 4.70 8.54 2.96
CA ASN A 66 5.76 8.65 3.94
C ASN A 66 7.12 8.27 3.32
N LEU A 67 7.18 7.15 2.59
CA LEU A 67 8.40 6.73 1.89
C LEU A 67 8.90 7.78 0.90
N TRP A 68 8.01 8.38 0.11
CA TRP A 68 8.40 9.44 -0.82
C TRP A 68 8.90 10.69 -0.10
N GLN A 69 8.27 11.05 1.03
CA GLN A 69 8.74 12.16 1.85
C GLN A 69 10.14 11.90 2.40
N THR A 70 10.39 10.72 2.99
CA THR A 70 11.72 10.35 3.50
C THR A 70 12.79 10.37 2.40
N ARG A 71 12.45 9.91 1.19
CA ARG A 71 13.38 9.96 0.05
C ARG A 71 13.72 11.38 -0.39
N VAL A 72 12.71 12.25 -0.49
CA VAL A 72 12.93 13.66 -0.84
C VAL A 72 13.72 14.36 0.26
N GLN A 73 13.41 14.10 1.53
CA GLN A 73 14.16 14.66 2.65
C GLN A 73 15.65 14.28 2.57
N ALA A 74 15.97 13.00 2.36
CA ALA A 74 17.37 12.57 2.22
C ALA A 74 18.08 13.25 1.03
N ALA A 75 17.38 13.50 -0.07
CA ALA A 75 17.94 14.22 -1.21
C ALA A 75 18.12 15.72 -0.91
N CYS A 76 17.19 16.34 -0.19
CA CYS A 76 17.33 17.72 0.29
C CYS A 76 18.53 17.89 1.24
N GLU A 77 18.75 16.91 2.13
CA GLU A 77 19.90 16.89 3.04
C GLU A 77 21.23 16.87 2.28
N GLN A 78 21.33 16.16 1.15
CA GLN A 78 22.51 16.17 0.28
C GLN A 78 22.81 17.55 -0.32
N HIS A 79 21.80 18.41 -0.45
CA HIS A 79 21.90 19.78 -0.95
C HIS A 79 21.86 20.83 0.17
N ASN A 80 22.01 20.41 1.43
CA ASN A 80 22.00 21.26 2.61
C ASN A 80 20.74 22.14 2.76
N ILE A 81 19.57 21.65 2.33
CA ILE A 81 18.28 22.32 2.54
C ILE A 81 17.35 21.43 3.37
N SER A 82 16.57 22.04 4.27
CA SER A 82 15.53 21.30 4.99
C SER A 82 14.33 21.02 4.07
N TYR A 83 13.64 19.90 4.30
CA TYR A 83 12.48 19.52 3.50
C TYR A 83 11.34 20.55 3.58
N GLU A 84 11.14 21.17 4.75
CA GLU A 84 10.08 22.16 4.96
C GLU A 84 10.31 23.41 4.13
N LEU A 85 11.54 23.96 4.16
CA LEU A 85 11.94 25.10 3.34
C LEU A 85 11.88 24.75 1.85
N PHE A 86 12.34 23.56 1.45
CA PHE A 86 12.24 23.11 0.07
C PHE A 86 10.78 23.05 -0.42
N ARG A 87 9.89 22.47 0.39
CA ARG A 87 8.47 22.37 0.07
C ARG A 87 7.82 23.74 -0.04
N GLU A 88 8.12 24.64 0.89
CA GLU A 88 7.60 26.00 0.86
C GLU A 88 8.11 26.77 -0.36
N GLY A 89 9.42 26.71 -0.64
CA GLY A 89 10.02 27.33 -1.82
C GLY A 89 9.42 26.86 -3.13
N LEU A 90 9.14 25.56 -3.28
CA LEU A 90 8.46 25.02 -4.47
C LEU A 90 7.03 25.54 -4.62
N VAL A 91 6.25 25.58 -3.53
CA VAL A 91 4.87 26.09 -3.55
C VAL A 91 4.85 27.57 -3.92
N ARG A 92 5.77 28.38 -3.39
CA ARG A 92 5.89 29.81 -3.69
C ARG A 92 6.48 30.13 -5.06
N SER A 93 7.09 29.14 -5.70
CA SER A 93 7.56 29.21 -7.08
C SER A 93 6.50 28.66 -8.08
N ASP A 94 5.29 28.37 -7.61
CA ASP A 94 4.18 27.77 -8.36
C ASP A 94 4.53 26.41 -9.01
N VAL A 95 5.52 25.70 -8.48
CA VAL A 95 5.95 24.38 -8.97
C VAL A 95 5.10 23.30 -8.32
N MET A 96 3.99 22.95 -8.99
CA MET A 96 3.04 21.93 -8.52
C MET A 96 3.49 20.49 -8.83
N LEU A 97 4.58 20.03 -8.21
CA LEU A 97 5.07 18.66 -8.35
C LEU A 97 4.64 17.75 -7.20
N ASN A 98 4.26 16.52 -7.55
CA ASN A 98 3.88 15.50 -6.57
C ASN A 98 5.11 14.89 -5.88
N ARG A 99 4.97 14.46 -4.62
CA ARG A 99 6.04 13.77 -3.87
C ARG A 99 6.57 12.53 -4.59
N LYS A 100 5.69 11.80 -5.29
CA LYS A 100 6.07 10.63 -6.11
C LYS A 100 7.06 11.00 -7.22
N THR A 101 6.81 12.09 -7.94
CA THR A 101 7.66 12.53 -9.04
C THR A 101 8.96 13.11 -8.51
N LEU A 102 8.91 13.91 -7.45
CA LEU A 102 10.10 14.43 -6.77
C LEU A 102 11.02 13.31 -6.27
N ALA A 103 10.47 12.26 -5.64
CA ALA A 103 11.24 11.11 -5.20
C ALA A 103 11.86 10.32 -6.38
N SER A 104 11.20 10.30 -7.53
CA SER A 104 11.75 9.67 -8.74
C SER A 104 12.90 10.50 -9.33
N LEU A 105 12.74 11.84 -9.40
CA LEU A 105 13.78 12.75 -9.87
C LEU A 105 15.01 12.69 -8.96
N ALA A 106 14.81 12.67 -7.64
CA ALA A 106 15.89 12.52 -6.67
C ALA A 106 16.74 11.26 -6.90
N CYS A 107 16.12 10.15 -7.33
CA CYS A 107 16.86 8.89 -7.56
C CYS A 107 17.51 8.81 -8.94
N TRP A 108 16.84 9.27 -10.00
CA TRP A 108 17.25 9.01 -11.38
C TRP A 108 17.89 10.24 -12.06
N GLU A 109 17.52 11.45 -11.63
CA GLU A 109 17.87 12.71 -12.29
C GLU A 109 18.44 13.72 -11.27
N PRO A 110 19.66 13.48 -10.75
CA PRO A 110 20.23 14.29 -9.67
C PRO A 110 20.46 15.75 -10.09
N TYR A 111 20.79 16.00 -11.36
CA TYR A 111 20.98 17.37 -11.88
C TYR A 111 19.67 18.15 -11.89
N THR A 112 18.57 17.53 -12.30
CA THR A 112 17.23 18.14 -12.29
C THR A 112 16.76 18.38 -10.86
N PHE A 113 17.07 17.48 -9.93
CA PHE A 113 16.73 17.70 -8.53
C PHE A 113 17.52 18.87 -7.93
N LYS A 114 18.82 19.00 -8.28
CA LYS A 114 19.64 20.13 -7.87
C LYS A 114 19.11 21.47 -8.38
N THR A 115 18.69 21.57 -9.65
CA THR A 115 18.12 22.82 -10.16
C THR A 115 16.82 23.19 -9.45
N LEU A 116 15.99 22.21 -9.08
CA LEU A 116 14.80 22.44 -8.25
C LEU A 116 15.15 22.94 -6.85
N THR A 117 16.20 22.40 -6.22
CA THR A 117 16.65 22.91 -4.91
C THR A 117 17.18 24.33 -5.03
N ASP A 118 17.93 24.66 -6.07
CA ASP A 118 18.48 26.00 -6.29
C ASP A 118 17.35 27.03 -6.51
N ILE A 119 16.31 26.67 -7.28
CA ILE A 119 15.11 27.51 -7.46
C ILE A 119 14.41 27.73 -6.12
N ALA A 120 14.21 26.66 -5.33
CA ALA A 120 13.55 26.76 -4.03
C ALA A 120 14.35 27.63 -3.05
N GLN A 121 15.68 27.47 -2.97
CA GLN A 121 16.55 28.30 -2.13
C GLN A 121 16.47 29.77 -2.52
N ARG A 122 16.57 30.07 -3.82
CA ARG A 122 16.48 31.45 -4.32
C ARG A 122 15.16 32.11 -3.92
N ARG A 123 14.04 31.39 -4.07
CA ARG A 123 12.73 31.92 -3.70
C ARG A 123 12.60 32.19 -2.20
N VAL A 124 13.12 31.29 -1.36
CA VAL A 124 13.13 31.43 0.11
C VAL A 124 13.96 32.65 0.53
N LEU A 125 15.10 32.87 -0.11
CA LEU A 125 15.95 34.05 0.12
C LEU A 125 15.25 35.36 -0.28
N ASP A 126 14.60 35.38 -1.45
CA ASP A 126 13.87 36.57 -1.95
C ASP A 126 12.75 36.98 -0.98
N ASP A 127 12.11 36.00 -0.33
CA ASP A 127 11.02 36.24 0.62
C ASP A 127 11.50 36.53 2.06
N GLY A 128 12.81 36.52 2.32
CA GLY A 128 13.40 36.81 3.64
C GLY A 128 13.10 35.75 4.71
N LEU A 129 12.67 34.55 4.31
CA LEU A 129 12.52 33.42 5.21
C LEU A 129 13.89 32.79 5.48
N VAL A 130 14.64 33.37 6.41
CA VAL A 130 15.85 32.75 6.95
C VAL A 130 15.66 32.56 8.45
N ALA A 131 15.81 31.32 8.89
CA ALA A 131 16.38 30.98 10.19
C ALA A 131 17.77 30.40 9.93
#